data_AF-A0A0K8SJS2-F1
#
_entry.id   AF-A0A0K8SJS2-F1
#
_cell.length_a   1.000
_cell.length_b   1.000
_cell.length_c   1.000
_cell.angle_alpha   90.00
_cell.angle_beta   90.00
_cell.angle_gamma   90.00
#
_symmetry.space_group_name_H-M   'P 1'
#
loop_
_entity.id
_entity.type
_entity.pdbx_description
1 polymer ?
#
loop_
_entity_poly.entity_id
_entity_poly.type
_entity_poly.pdbx_seq_one_letter_code
_entity_poly.pdbx_strand_id
1 'polypeptide(L)'
;MWNLLNELICYQVIVAGGAVNTPQILMLSGIGPGEHLHSLGIPVVKDLPVGENLQDHVGMAGLTFIIDKPVAIVQDRLKAVPVTMEYIIRERGPMTTLGGVEGLGFVNTIYANESGEHPDVQFHMAPASINSDNGARVRKILGITEYVYDTMFRPINNKDSWTIMPLLLRPKSRGWVRLRSSNPFQYPIVNPNYFSHPKDIQTLVEGVKIALRVSEGKAFRQFRSRLHKIPVPGCAWLPFGSDKYWECAIRHFTMTIYHPVGTCKMGPPDDPGAVVDPRLRVYGLANLRVIDASVMPTIVSGNTNAPVIMIAEKGSDMIKQDWLDIKKSNSRPY
;
A
#
# COMPACT_ATOMS: atom_id res chain seq x y z
N MET A 1 18.20 21.46 -10.04
CA MET A 1 16.77 21.82 -9.93
C MET A 1 16.56 23.06 -9.06
N TRP A 2 17.18 23.15 -7.87
CA TRP A 2 17.12 24.37 -7.05
C TRP A 2 17.65 25.63 -7.78
N ASN A 3 18.74 25.49 -8.55
CA ASN A 3 19.23 26.59 -9.41
C ASN A 3 18.28 26.93 -10.58
N LEU A 4 17.48 25.98 -11.06
CA LEU A 4 16.47 26.20 -12.12
C LEU A 4 15.19 26.85 -11.57
N LEU A 5 14.88 26.64 -10.28
CA LEU A 5 13.73 27.28 -9.61
C LEU A 5 13.93 28.77 -9.37
N ASN A 6 15.18 29.27 -9.36
CA ASN A 6 15.48 30.70 -9.28
C ASN A 6 15.35 31.45 -10.62
N GLU A 7 15.36 30.74 -11.76
CA GLU A 7 15.24 31.35 -13.10
C GLU A 7 13.79 31.56 -13.54
N LEU A 8 12.83 30.94 -12.84
CA LEU A 8 11.40 31.20 -12.98
C LEU A 8 10.95 32.04 -11.78
N ILE A 9 10.16 33.09 -12.00
CA ILE A 9 9.45 33.77 -10.91
C ILE A 9 8.37 32.81 -10.41
N CYS A 10 8.77 31.84 -9.59
CA CYS A 10 7.92 30.83 -9.01
C CYS A 10 7.54 31.28 -7.61
N TYR A 11 6.29 31.73 -7.45
CA TYR A 11 5.77 32.14 -6.14
C TYR A 11 5.66 30.96 -5.16
N GLN A 12 5.47 29.73 -5.66
CA GLN A 12 5.38 28.52 -4.84
C GLN A 12 5.59 27.25 -5.66
N VAL A 13 6.33 26.29 -5.11
CA VAL A 13 6.55 24.95 -5.64
C VAL A 13 5.74 23.93 -4.83
N ILE A 14 5.06 23.03 -5.52
CA ILE A 14 4.31 21.92 -4.92
C ILE A 14 4.92 20.61 -5.42
N VAL A 15 5.29 19.74 -4.48
CA VAL A 15 5.74 18.38 -4.77
C VAL A 15 4.60 17.39 -4.48
N ALA A 16 4.26 16.57 -5.47
CA ALA A 16 3.18 15.59 -5.40
C ALA A 16 3.57 14.27 -6.13
N GLY A 17 4.80 13.79 -5.90
CA GLY A 17 5.33 12.56 -6.49
C GLY A 17 4.89 11.28 -5.77
N GLY A 18 4.09 11.38 -4.71
CA GLY A 18 3.68 10.26 -3.87
C GLY A 18 4.77 9.80 -2.91
N ALA A 19 4.45 8.83 -2.05
CA ALA A 19 5.30 8.42 -0.94
C ALA A 19 6.67 7.82 -1.34
N VAL A 20 6.89 7.48 -2.61
CA VAL A 20 8.19 6.99 -3.09
C VAL A 20 8.99 8.07 -3.82
N ASN A 21 8.37 8.80 -4.75
CA ASN A 21 9.14 9.74 -5.59
C ASN A 21 9.29 11.12 -4.96
N THR A 22 8.36 11.57 -4.11
CA THR A 22 8.51 12.83 -3.38
C THR A 22 9.77 12.89 -2.53
N PRO A 23 10.07 11.90 -1.65
CA PRO A 23 11.32 11.94 -0.89
C PRO A 23 12.55 11.85 -1.80
N GLN A 24 12.48 11.15 -2.94
CA GLN A 24 13.56 11.15 -3.92
C GLN A 24 13.81 12.55 -4.51
N ILE A 25 12.76 13.25 -4.94
CA ILE A 25 12.85 14.61 -5.50
C ILE A 25 13.43 15.58 -4.47
N LEU A 26 12.97 15.52 -3.23
CA LEU A 26 13.47 16.38 -2.15
C LEU A 26 14.94 16.08 -1.84
N MET A 27 15.32 14.82 -1.67
CA MET A 27 16.71 14.43 -1.39
C MET A 27 17.66 14.84 -2.53
N LEU A 28 17.28 14.64 -3.80
CA LEU A 28 18.07 15.09 -4.95
C LEU A 28 18.17 16.63 -5.05
N SER A 29 17.27 17.34 -4.37
CA SER A 29 17.28 18.80 -4.25
C SER A 29 18.04 19.30 -3.00
N GLY A 30 18.72 18.41 -2.28
CA GLY A 30 19.48 18.74 -1.07
C GLY A 30 18.64 18.80 0.21
N ILE A 31 17.41 18.28 0.20
CA ILE A 31 16.47 18.32 1.33
C ILE A 31 16.25 16.91 1.83
N GLY A 32 16.83 16.56 2.97
CA GLY A 32 16.77 15.21 3.52
C GLY A 32 17.92 14.91 4.48
N PRO A 33 18.14 13.64 4.86
CA PRO A 33 19.09 13.29 5.91
C PRO A 33 20.53 13.67 5.52
N GLY A 34 21.14 14.60 6.27
CA GLY A 34 22.39 15.25 5.90
C GLY A 34 23.54 14.29 5.62
N GLU A 35 23.73 13.27 6.46
CA GLU A 35 24.77 12.25 6.27
C GLU A 35 24.57 11.45 4.97
N HIS A 36 23.33 11.07 4.67
CA HIS A 36 23.00 10.33 3.44
C HIS A 36 23.28 11.18 2.19
N LEU A 37 22.89 12.46 2.22
CA LEU A 37 23.13 13.39 1.12
C LEU A 37 24.63 13.64 0.90
N HIS A 38 25.39 13.87 1.99
CA HIS A 38 26.84 14.03 1.93
C HIS A 38 27.53 12.79 1.33
N SER A 39 27.10 11.58 1.70
CA SER A 39 27.68 10.34 1.18
C SER A 39 27.54 10.19 -0.34
N LEU A 40 26.56 10.88 -0.95
CA LEU A 40 26.30 10.88 -2.39
C LEU A 40 26.81 12.15 -3.11
N GLY A 41 27.53 13.01 -2.39
CA GLY A 41 28.06 14.27 -2.93
C GLY A 41 26.98 15.31 -3.24
N ILE A 42 25.82 15.24 -2.59
CA ILE A 42 24.72 16.20 -2.77
C ILE A 42 24.84 17.30 -1.70
N PRO A 43 24.91 18.59 -2.07
CA PRO A 43 24.91 19.68 -1.10
C PRO A 43 23.63 19.69 -0.24
N VAL A 44 23.79 19.76 1.08
CA VAL A 44 22.66 19.81 2.01
C VAL A 44 22.12 21.25 2.07
N VAL A 45 20.92 21.43 1.54
CA VAL A 45 20.13 22.66 1.67
C VAL A 45 19.41 22.69 3.00
N LYS A 46 18.83 21.55 3.39
CA LYS A 46 18.14 21.40 4.68
C LYS A 46 18.19 19.95 5.16
N ASP A 47 18.71 19.76 6.36
CA ASP A 47 18.69 18.47 7.04
C ASP A 47 17.30 18.22 7.64
N LEU A 48 16.60 17.21 7.12
CA LEU A 48 15.26 16.79 7.51
C LEU A 48 15.13 15.27 7.39
N PRO A 49 14.24 14.61 8.15
CA PRO A 49 14.02 13.16 8.09
C PRO A 49 13.24 12.70 6.84
N VAL A 50 13.53 13.28 5.67
CA VAL A 50 12.89 12.92 4.39
C VAL A 50 13.19 11.46 4.05
N GLY A 51 12.15 10.74 3.68
CA GLY A 51 12.20 9.32 3.37
C GLY A 51 12.03 8.40 4.57
N GLU A 52 12.00 8.90 5.81
CA GLU A 52 11.69 8.10 7.00
C GLU A 52 10.20 7.76 7.14
N ASN A 53 9.83 6.90 8.08
CA ASN A 53 8.43 6.66 8.45
C ASN A 53 7.55 6.11 7.29
N LEU A 54 8.17 5.37 6.35
CA LEU A 54 7.40 4.65 5.33
C LEU A 54 6.47 3.65 6.01
N GLN A 55 5.18 3.78 5.71
CA GLN A 55 4.12 2.89 6.16
C GLN A 55 3.37 2.37 4.94
N ASP A 56 2.87 1.15 5.01
CA ASP A 56 2.03 0.57 3.97
C ASP A 56 1.10 -0.48 4.57
N HIS A 57 -0.05 -0.68 3.96
CA HIS A 57 -0.92 -1.80 4.28
C HIS A 57 -0.32 -3.07 3.69
N VAL A 58 0.12 -3.96 4.58
CA VAL A 58 0.74 -5.24 4.25
C VAL A 58 -0.14 -6.38 4.77
N GLY A 59 -0.22 -7.46 4.01
CA GLY A 59 -1.01 -8.62 4.39
C GLY A 59 -0.46 -9.92 3.83
N MET A 60 -1.31 -10.94 3.94
CA MET A 60 -1.02 -12.27 3.43
C MET A 60 -1.81 -12.55 2.15
N ALA A 61 -1.09 -12.79 1.07
CA ALA A 61 -1.64 -13.40 -0.13
C ALA A 61 -1.75 -14.93 0.01
N GLY A 62 -2.38 -15.58 -0.97
CA GLY A 62 -2.31 -17.03 -1.13
C GLY A 62 -3.19 -17.87 -0.21
N LEU A 63 -4.00 -17.26 0.66
CA LEU A 63 -5.05 -17.97 1.41
C LEU A 63 -6.17 -18.43 0.46
N THR A 64 -5.96 -19.58 -0.17
CA THR A 64 -6.76 -20.08 -1.29
C THR A 64 -7.79 -21.09 -0.83
N PHE A 65 -9.03 -20.94 -1.31
CA PHE A 65 -10.12 -21.85 -1.05
C PHE A 65 -10.66 -22.41 -2.37
N ILE A 66 -10.70 -23.73 -2.51
CA ILE A 66 -11.23 -24.41 -3.68
C ILE A 66 -12.73 -24.57 -3.52
N ILE A 67 -13.49 -24.38 -4.60
CA ILE A 67 -14.94 -24.60 -4.64
C ILE A 67 -15.29 -25.57 -5.78
N ASP A 68 -16.47 -26.20 -5.68
CA ASP A 68 -16.92 -27.18 -6.68
C ASP A 68 -17.78 -26.54 -7.79
N LYS A 69 -18.31 -25.34 -7.58
CA LYS A 69 -19.15 -24.65 -8.57
C LYS A 69 -18.29 -23.80 -9.52
N PRO A 70 -18.60 -23.81 -10.84
CA PRO A 70 -17.84 -23.10 -11.87
C PRO A 70 -18.19 -21.60 -11.93
N VAL A 71 -18.11 -20.89 -10.81
CA VAL A 71 -18.53 -19.49 -10.67
C VAL A 71 -17.37 -18.52 -10.41
N ALA A 72 -16.17 -19.03 -10.14
CA ALA A 72 -14.99 -18.20 -9.93
C ALA A 72 -14.45 -17.67 -11.28
N ILE A 73 -13.65 -16.62 -11.21
CA ILE A 73 -12.89 -16.10 -12.35
C ILE A 73 -11.71 -17.06 -12.59
N VAL A 74 -11.73 -17.68 -13.77
CA VAL A 74 -10.60 -18.42 -14.36
C VAL A 74 -10.38 -17.88 -15.76
N GLN A 75 -9.17 -17.44 -16.04
CA GLN A 75 -8.86 -16.65 -17.23
C GLN A 75 -9.18 -17.40 -18.53
N ASP A 76 -8.94 -18.70 -18.61
CA ASP A 76 -9.18 -19.51 -19.81
C ASP A 76 -10.66 -19.55 -20.25
N ARG A 77 -11.59 -19.32 -19.31
CA ARG A 77 -13.04 -19.21 -19.56
C ARG A 77 -13.43 -17.86 -20.15
N LEU A 78 -12.59 -16.84 -20.03
CA LEU A 78 -12.85 -15.50 -20.54
C LEU A 78 -12.22 -15.34 -21.93
N LYS A 79 -13.06 -15.25 -22.96
CA LYS A 79 -12.62 -14.96 -24.34
C LYS A 79 -12.70 -13.47 -24.60
N ALA A 80 -11.59 -12.85 -24.99
CA ALA A 80 -11.47 -11.40 -25.14
C ALA A 80 -12.55 -10.80 -26.03
N VAL A 81 -12.71 -11.28 -27.28
CA VAL A 81 -13.65 -10.69 -28.24
C VAL A 81 -15.11 -10.74 -27.77
N PRO A 82 -15.68 -11.90 -27.36
CA PRO A 82 -17.06 -11.94 -26.87
C PRO A 82 -17.28 -11.08 -25.61
N VAL A 83 -16.34 -11.12 -24.66
CA VAL A 83 -16.44 -10.36 -23.41
C VAL A 83 -16.39 -8.85 -23.68
N THR A 84 -15.49 -8.40 -24.57
CA THR A 84 -15.42 -6.99 -24.99
C THR A 84 -16.69 -6.56 -25.71
N MET A 85 -17.20 -7.36 -26.65
CA MET A 85 -18.43 -7.00 -27.37
C MET A 85 -19.65 -6.98 -26.46
N GLU A 86 -19.76 -7.88 -25.48
CA GLU A 86 -20.84 -7.83 -24.50
C GLU A 86 -20.80 -6.53 -23.68
N TYR A 87 -19.60 -6.11 -23.25
CA TYR A 87 -19.43 -4.85 -22.53
C TYR A 87 -19.78 -3.63 -23.40
N ILE A 88 -19.28 -3.55 -24.64
CA ILE A 88 -19.53 -2.41 -25.52
C ILE A 88 -21.02 -2.28 -25.89
N ILE A 89 -21.68 -3.39 -26.19
CA ILE A 89 -23.05 -3.37 -26.72
C ILE A 89 -24.09 -3.29 -25.59
N ARG A 90 -23.80 -3.89 -24.43
CA ARG A 90 -24.79 -4.10 -23.37
C ARG A 90 -24.37 -3.55 -22.01
N GLU A 91 -23.18 -2.95 -21.90
CA GLU A 91 -22.64 -2.37 -20.66
C GLU A 91 -22.65 -3.34 -19.48
N ARG A 92 -22.47 -4.64 -19.79
CA ARG A 92 -22.53 -5.73 -18.81
C ARG A 92 -21.50 -6.81 -19.11
N GLY A 93 -21.42 -7.80 -18.24
CA GLY A 93 -20.57 -8.97 -18.41
C GLY A 93 -19.22 -8.83 -17.70
N PRO A 94 -18.28 -9.78 -17.88
CA PRO A 94 -17.09 -9.88 -17.04
C PRO A 94 -16.17 -8.65 -17.02
N MET A 95 -16.22 -7.79 -18.03
CA MET A 95 -15.45 -6.54 -18.03
C MET A 95 -15.98 -5.46 -17.07
N THR A 96 -17.19 -5.61 -16.51
CA THR A 96 -17.66 -4.75 -15.43
C THR A 96 -17.09 -5.14 -14.07
N THR A 97 -16.43 -6.29 -13.97
CA THR A 97 -15.83 -6.76 -12.72
C THR A 97 -14.57 -5.95 -12.41
N LEU A 98 -14.25 -5.77 -11.12
CA LEU A 98 -13.02 -5.12 -10.70
C LEU A 98 -11.80 -6.00 -11.03
N GLY A 99 -12.02 -7.29 -11.34
CA GLY A 99 -11.01 -8.23 -11.81
C GLY A 99 -10.05 -8.73 -10.72
N GLY A 100 -10.31 -8.33 -9.47
CA GLY A 100 -9.49 -8.63 -8.30
C GLY A 100 -10.34 -8.65 -7.04
N VAL A 101 -10.44 -7.50 -6.36
CA VAL A 101 -11.14 -7.41 -5.06
C VAL A 101 -12.60 -7.03 -5.28
N GLU A 102 -13.51 -7.96 -5.04
CA GLU A 102 -14.97 -7.79 -5.21
C GLU A 102 -15.70 -7.63 -3.86
N GLY A 103 -15.03 -7.92 -2.75
CA GLY A 103 -15.60 -7.80 -1.41
C GLY A 103 -14.58 -7.26 -0.42
N LEU A 104 -15.06 -6.44 0.51
CA LEU A 104 -14.29 -5.90 1.61
C LEU A 104 -14.94 -6.29 2.94
N GLY A 105 -14.11 -6.48 3.96
CA GLY A 105 -14.56 -6.64 5.34
C GLY A 105 -13.60 -5.95 6.29
N PHE A 106 -14.11 -5.40 7.38
CA PHE A 106 -13.29 -4.78 8.42
C PHE A 106 -13.60 -5.51 9.73
N VAL A 107 -12.55 -5.94 10.42
CA VAL A 107 -12.69 -6.71 11.66
C VAL A 107 -11.69 -6.24 12.69
N ASN A 108 -12.07 -6.42 13.96
CA ASN A 108 -11.19 -6.28 15.10
C ASN A 108 -10.62 -7.65 15.46
N THR A 109 -9.30 -7.75 15.53
CA THR A 109 -8.65 -8.87 16.21
C THR A 109 -8.61 -8.62 17.72
N ILE A 110 -8.11 -9.59 18.49
CA ILE A 110 -7.86 -9.43 19.92
C ILE A 110 -6.82 -8.32 20.23
N TYR A 111 -6.11 -7.82 19.22
CA TYR A 111 -5.09 -6.78 19.35
C TYR A 111 -5.57 -5.38 18.97
N ALA A 112 -6.83 -5.27 18.52
CA ALA A 112 -7.47 -4.01 18.18
C ALA A 112 -7.58 -3.10 19.41
N ASN A 113 -7.85 -1.81 19.18
CA ASN A 113 -8.10 -0.87 20.27
C ASN A 113 -9.34 -1.33 21.08
N GLU A 114 -9.28 -1.18 22.41
CA GLU A 114 -10.38 -1.48 23.33
C GLU A 114 -11.67 -0.74 22.98
N SER A 115 -11.59 0.43 22.34
CA SER A 115 -12.78 1.16 21.86
C SER A 115 -13.59 0.37 20.85
N GLY A 116 -12.96 -0.55 20.09
CA GLY A 116 -13.60 -1.32 19.03
C GLY A 116 -13.99 -0.52 17.78
N GLU A 117 -13.81 0.80 17.78
CA GLU A 117 -14.21 1.70 16.68
C GLU A 117 -13.19 1.75 15.53
N HIS A 118 -12.01 1.18 15.73
CA HIS A 118 -10.89 1.25 14.79
C HIS A 118 -10.43 -0.15 14.40
N PRO A 119 -10.91 -0.68 13.26
CA PRO A 119 -10.47 -1.98 12.76
C PRO A 119 -8.98 -2.00 12.51
N ASP A 120 -8.36 -3.11 12.92
CA ASP A 120 -6.93 -3.38 12.75
C ASP A 120 -6.66 -4.33 11.57
N VAL A 121 -7.69 -5.02 11.07
CA VAL A 121 -7.62 -5.86 9.86
C VAL A 121 -8.71 -5.49 8.84
N GLN A 122 -8.28 -5.36 7.58
CA GLN A 122 -9.15 -5.32 6.41
C GLN A 122 -9.02 -6.65 5.64
N PHE A 123 -10.14 -7.19 5.20
CA PHE A 123 -10.19 -8.30 4.26
C PHE A 123 -10.40 -7.80 2.85
N HIS A 124 -9.54 -8.23 1.93
CA HIS A 124 -9.80 -8.18 0.50
C HIS A 124 -10.23 -9.55 0.01
N MET A 125 -11.44 -9.64 -0.54
CA MET A 125 -12.02 -10.88 -1.06
C MET A 125 -12.06 -10.85 -2.57
N ALA A 126 -11.59 -11.93 -3.19
CA ALA A 126 -11.58 -12.07 -4.64
C ALA A 126 -12.20 -13.41 -5.06
N PRO A 127 -13.06 -13.45 -6.10
CA PRO A 127 -13.58 -14.70 -6.67
C PRO A 127 -12.54 -15.37 -7.57
N ALA A 128 -11.25 -15.27 -7.22
CA ALA A 128 -10.10 -15.79 -7.92
C ALA A 128 -9.00 -16.10 -6.90
N SER A 129 -7.98 -16.85 -7.30
CA SER A 129 -6.74 -16.98 -6.52
C SER A 129 -5.52 -17.06 -7.45
N ILE A 130 -4.35 -17.36 -6.90
CA ILE A 130 -3.05 -17.39 -7.61
C ILE A 130 -3.06 -18.37 -8.80
N ASN A 131 -3.87 -19.42 -8.75
CA ASN A 131 -4.03 -20.42 -9.82
C ASN A 131 -4.99 -19.97 -10.94
N SER A 132 -5.75 -18.89 -10.78
CA SER A 132 -6.83 -18.50 -11.70
C SER A 132 -6.37 -18.10 -13.11
N ASP A 133 -5.09 -17.75 -13.26
CA ASP A 133 -4.49 -17.33 -14.53
C ASP A 133 -3.41 -18.30 -15.04
N ASN A 134 -3.35 -19.50 -14.47
CA ASN A 134 -2.35 -20.52 -14.77
C ASN A 134 -0.89 -20.01 -14.69
N GLY A 135 -0.63 -18.99 -13.87
CA GLY A 135 0.70 -18.47 -13.59
C GLY A 135 1.19 -17.45 -14.61
N ALA A 136 0.30 -16.97 -15.49
CA ALA A 136 0.65 -16.03 -16.55
C ALA A 136 1.16 -14.68 -16.01
N ARG A 137 0.46 -14.12 -15.01
CA ARG A 137 0.71 -12.78 -14.45
C ARG A 137 0.69 -12.74 -12.92
N VAL A 138 -0.30 -13.33 -12.26
CA VAL A 138 -0.51 -13.24 -10.79
C VAL A 138 0.73 -13.73 -10.04
N ARG A 139 1.33 -14.84 -10.46
CA ARG A 139 2.60 -15.35 -9.92
C ARG A 139 3.71 -14.30 -9.95
N LYS A 140 3.87 -13.61 -11.09
CA LYS A 140 4.94 -12.63 -11.31
C LYS A 140 4.70 -11.36 -10.51
N ILE A 141 3.45 -10.88 -10.48
CA ILE A 141 3.05 -9.68 -9.74
C ILE A 141 3.31 -9.86 -8.24
N LEU A 142 3.01 -11.05 -7.71
CA LEU A 142 3.22 -11.37 -6.29
C LEU A 142 4.65 -11.85 -5.97
N GLY A 143 5.56 -11.91 -6.95
CA GLY A 143 6.94 -12.37 -6.74
C GLY A 143 7.05 -13.84 -6.31
N ILE A 144 6.05 -14.68 -6.59
CA ILE A 144 6.04 -16.08 -6.18
C ILE A 144 7.01 -16.87 -7.06
N THR A 145 7.93 -17.62 -6.45
CA THR A 145 8.91 -18.43 -7.20
C THR A 145 8.24 -19.58 -7.96
N GLU A 146 8.92 -20.10 -8.98
CA GLU A 146 8.37 -21.18 -9.80
C GLU A 146 8.20 -22.45 -8.98
N TYR A 147 9.18 -22.77 -8.12
CA TYR A 147 9.10 -23.89 -7.18
C TYR A 147 7.86 -23.84 -6.27
N VAL A 148 7.58 -22.68 -5.66
CA VAL A 148 6.39 -22.52 -4.80
C VAL A 148 5.12 -22.65 -5.62
N TYR A 149 5.08 -22.04 -6.80
CA TYR A 149 3.91 -22.11 -7.68
C TYR A 149 3.62 -23.53 -8.16
N ASP A 150 4.64 -24.26 -8.60
CA ASP A 150 4.53 -25.61 -9.12
C ASP A 150 4.10 -26.60 -8.04
N THR A 151 4.55 -26.38 -6.81
CA THR A 151 4.19 -27.23 -5.68
C THR A 151 2.73 -27.00 -5.25
N MET A 152 2.32 -25.74 -5.10
CA MET A 152 1.02 -25.40 -4.50
C MET A 152 -0.09 -25.17 -5.53
N PHE A 153 0.17 -24.32 -6.52
CA PHE A 153 -0.89 -23.73 -7.37
C PHE A 153 -1.06 -24.47 -8.69
N ARG A 154 0.02 -24.97 -9.31
CA ARG A 154 -0.07 -25.75 -10.57
C ARG A 154 -1.02 -26.96 -10.48
N PRO A 155 -1.06 -27.76 -9.39
CA PRO A 155 -1.99 -28.89 -9.28
C PRO A 155 -3.47 -28.49 -9.21
N ILE A 156 -3.74 -27.20 -8.99
CA ILE A 156 -5.09 -26.63 -8.93
C ILE A 156 -5.35 -25.61 -10.05
N ASN A 157 -4.50 -25.56 -11.08
CA ASN A 157 -4.74 -24.77 -12.27
C ASN A 157 -6.12 -25.08 -12.86
N ASN A 158 -6.77 -24.03 -13.38
CA ASN A 158 -8.14 -24.06 -13.90
C ASN A 158 -9.25 -24.52 -12.93
N LYS A 159 -8.94 -24.77 -11.64
CA LYS A 159 -9.98 -25.02 -10.64
C LYS A 159 -10.59 -23.72 -10.13
N ASP A 160 -11.90 -23.74 -9.89
CA ASP A 160 -12.59 -22.65 -9.24
C ASP A 160 -12.09 -22.47 -7.81
N SER A 161 -11.70 -21.24 -7.52
CA SER A 161 -11.16 -20.86 -6.22
C SER A 161 -11.45 -19.40 -5.90
N TRP A 162 -11.42 -19.08 -4.62
CA TRP A 162 -11.52 -17.72 -4.12
C TRP A 162 -10.47 -17.50 -3.02
N THR A 163 -10.22 -16.24 -2.69
CA THR A 163 -9.31 -15.85 -1.61
C THR A 163 -9.93 -14.78 -0.72
N ILE A 164 -9.49 -14.76 0.53
CA ILE A 164 -9.75 -13.71 1.51
C ILE A 164 -8.40 -13.35 2.16
N MET A 165 -7.92 -12.15 1.86
CA MET A 165 -6.57 -11.71 2.22
C MET A 165 -6.67 -10.78 3.43
N PRO A 166 -6.16 -11.16 4.62
CA PRO A 166 -6.05 -10.25 5.76
C PRO A 166 -4.94 -9.23 5.50
N LEU A 167 -5.25 -7.96 5.75
CA LEU A 167 -4.36 -6.82 5.58
C LEU A 167 -4.31 -6.02 6.88
N LEU A 168 -3.12 -5.62 7.32
CA LEU A 168 -2.94 -4.74 8.47
C LEU A 168 -3.36 -3.33 8.10
N LEU A 169 -4.22 -2.73 8.93
CA LEU A 169 -4.66 -1.34 8.78
C LEU A 169 -3.84 -0.35 9.60
N ARG A 170 -3.19 -0.81 10.67
CA ARG A 170 -2.39 0.03 11.57
C ARG A 170 -1.05 -0.65 11.87
N PRO A 171 -0.21 -0.90 10.86
CA PRO A 171 1.08 -1.54 11.05
C PRO A 171 1.96 -0.70 11.99
N LYS A 172 2.74 -1.37 12.84
CA LYS A 172 3.75 -0.76 13.71
C LYS A 172 5.12 -0.69 13.06
N SER A 173 5.41 -1.61 12.14
CA SER A 173 6.64 -1.59 11.35
C SER A 173 6.78 -0.26 10.61
N ARG A 174 8.02 0.24 10.51
CA ARG A 174 8.36 1.46 9.76
C ARG A 174 9.56 1.17 8.87
N GLY A 175 9.41 1.59 7.63
CA GLY A 175 10.45 1.53 6.61
C GLY A 175 11.01 2.91 6.26
N TRP A 176 11.76 2.95 5.17
CA TRP A 176 12.31 4.17 4.61
C TRP A 176 12.48 4.11 3.09
N VAL A 177 12.67 5.29 2.49
CA VAL A 177 13.09 5.50 1.11
C VAL A 177 14.40 6.29 1.11
N ARG A 178 15.40 5.83 0.36
CA ARG A 178 16.71 6.47 0.23
C ARG A 178 17.13 6.58 -1.23
N LEU A 179 17.93 7.58 -1.54
CA LEU A 179 18.59 7.65 -2.84
C LEU A 179 19.56 6.49 -3.01
N ARG A 180 19.56 5.89 -4.21
CA ARG A 180 20.61 4.95 -4.63
C ARG A 180 21.87 5.69 -5.07
N SER A 181 21.69 6.81 -5.76
CA SER A 181 22.75 7.68 -6.26
C SER A 181 22.20 9.10 -6.48
N SER A 182 23.05 10.02 -6.93
CA SER A 182 22.66 11.36 -7.36
C SER A 182 22.05 11.41 -8.77
N ASN A 183 21.95 10.28 -9.49
CA ASN A 183 21.31 10.23 -10.81
C ASN A 183 19.78 10.19 -10.65
N PRO A 184 19.04 11.20 -11.14
CA PRO A 184 17.58 11.27 -11.00
C PRO A 184 16.82 10.13 -11.73
N PHE A 185 17.46 9.48 -12.71
CA PHE A 185 16.86 8.39 -13.47
C PHE A 185 17.06 7.01 -12.82
N GLN A 186 17.83 6.94 -11.74
CA GLN A 186 17.96 5.70 -10.97
C GLN A 186 16.90 5.64 -9.88
N TYR A 187 16.18 4.50 -9.83
CA TYR A 187 15.16 4.29 -8.81
C TYR A 187 15.75 4.33 -7.39
N PRO A 188 15.01 4.91 -6.42
CA PRO A 188 15.44 4.93 -5.05
C PRO A 188 15.44 3.53 -4.46
N ILE A 189 16.15 3.36 -3.35
CA ILE A 189 16.07 2.16 -2.52
C ILE A 189 14.85 2.32 -1.62
N VAL A 190 13.90 1.38 -1.75
CA VAL A 190 12.71 1.32 -0.90
C VAL A 190 12.87 0.15 0.04
N ASN A 191 12.89 0.41 1.33
CA ASN A 191 12.88 -0.62 2.35
C ASN A 191 11.62 -0.48 3.21
N PRO A 192 10.55 -1.23 2.91
CA PRO A 192 9.33 -1.17 3.71
C PRO A 192 9.51 -1.73 5.13
N ASN A 193 10.53 -2.55 5.35
CA ASN A 193 10.86 -3.17 6.63
C ASN A 193 9.65 -3.88 7.27
N TYR A 194 8.87 -4.58 6.43
CA TYR A 194 7.65 -5.28 6.85
C TYR A 194 7.95 -6.28 7.96
N PHE A 195 7.05 -6.32 8.94
CA PHE A 195 7.10 -7.27 10.06
C PHE A 195 8.33 -7.14 10.96
N SER A 196 8.97 -5.97 10.96
CA SER A 196 10.02 -5.63 11.94
C SER A 196 9.45 -5.53 13.36
N HIS A 197 8.18 -5.16 13.50
CA HIS A 197 7.48 -5.20 14.79
C HIS A 197 6.65 -6.50 14.92
N PRO A 198 6.82 -7.31 15.99
CA PRO A 198 6.19 -8.63 16.12
C PRO A 198 4.65 -8.58 16.15
N LYS A 199 4.07 -7.52 16.72
CA LYS A 199 2.60 -7.33 16.77
C LYS A 199 1.94 -7.35 15.39
N ASP A 200 2.65 -6.94 14.33
CA ASP A 200 2.10 -6.94 12.96
C ASP A 200 1.80 -8.36 12.48
N ILE A 201 2.73 -9.29 12.70
CA ILE A 201 2.51 -10.72 12.39
C ILE A 201 1.41 -11.31 13.26
N GLN A 202 1.42 -11.02 14.56
CA GLN A 202 0.42 -11.55 15.49
C GLN A 202 -1.00 -11.14 15.09
N THR A 203 -1.21 -9.88 14.71
CA THR A 203 -2.49 -9.39 14.20
C THR A 203 -2.88 -10.09 12.89
N LEU A 204 -1.95 -10.32 11.96
CA LEU A 204 -2.26 -11.05 10.72
C LEU A 204 -2.60 -12.52 10.97
N VAL A 205 -1.93 -13.20 11.90
CA VAL A 205 -2.27 -14.59 12.27
C VAL A 205 -3.71 -14.67 12.78
N GLU A 206 -4.13 -13.73 13.62
CA GLU A 206 -5.53 -13.64 14.07
C GLU A 206 -6.48 -13.32 12.91
N GLY A 207 -6.07 -12.44 11.98
CA GLY A 207 -6.78 -12.19 10.72
C GLY A 207 -6.98 -13.46 9.88
N VAL A 208 -5.97 -14.32 9.77
CA VAL A 208 -6.06 -15.62 9.08
C VAL A 208 -7.06 -16.54 9.78
N LYS A 209 -7.02 -16.63 11.12
CA LYS A 209 -7.99 -17.44 11.89
C LYS A 209 -9.43 -16.96 11.66
N ILE A 210 -9.66 -15.65 11.62
CA ILE A 210 -10.97 -15.08 11.30
C ILE A 210 -11.37 -15.44 9.87
N ALA A 211 -10.47 -15.29 8.89
CA ALA A 211 -10.75 -15.64 7.49
C ALA A 211 -11.12 -17.11 7.29
N LEU A 212 -10.45 -18.03 8.01
CA LEU A 212 -10.79 -19.45 8.01
C LEU A 212 -12.22 -19.67 8.53
N ARG A 213 -12.62 -19.04 9.64
CA ARG A 213 -13.99 -19.11 10.16
C ARG A 213 -15.02 -18.55 9.17
N VAL A 214 -14.69 -17.45 8.47
CA VAL A 214 -15.55 -16.89 7.42
C VAL A 214 -15.79 -17.92 6.32
N SER A 215 -14.75 -18.65 5.90
CA SER A 215 -14.85 -19.68 4.85
C SER A 215 -15.75 -20.87 5.21
N GLU A 216 -15.97 -21.12 6.51
CA GLU A 216 -16.82 -22.19 7.04
C GLU A 216 -18.29 -21.75 7.25
N GLY A 217 -18.58 -20.46 7.00
CA GLY A 217 -19.91 -19.88 7.12
C GLY A 217 -20.95 -20.58 6.26
N LYS A 218 -22.23 -20.52 6.69
CA LYS A 218 -23.35 -21.19 6.00
C LYS A 218 -23.44 -20.83 4.51
N ALA A 219 -23.13 -19.59 4.15
CA ALA A 219 -23.15 -19.09 2.77
C ALA A 219 -22.16 -19.85 1.85
N PHE A 220 -21.04 -20.34 2.37
CA PHE A 220 -20.01 -21.04 1.60
C PHE A 220 -20.27 -22.54 1.42
N ARG A 221 -21.18 -23.13 2.20
CA ARG A 221 -21.52 -24.56 2.13
C ARG A 221 -22.04 -24.97 0.75
N GLN A 222 -22.82 -24.09 0.11
CA GLN A 222 -23.35 -24.34 -1.24
C GLN A 222 -22.25 -24.46 -2.32
N PHE A 223 -21.05 -23.94 -2.04
CA PHE A 223 -19.90 -23.98 -2.93
C PHE A 223 -18.93 -25.11 -2.58
N ARG A 224 -19.15 -25.81 -1.45
CA ARG A 224 -18.21 -26.78 -0.86
C ARG A 224 -16.80 -26.21 -0.73
N SER A 225 -16.75 -24.96 -0.26
CA SER A 225 -15.51 -24.24 -0.01
C SER A 225 -14.61 -25.03 0.93
N ARG A 226 -13.34 -25.17 0.55
CA ARG A 226 -12.33 -25.86 1.34
C ARG A 226 -10.99 -25.19 1.19
N LEU A 227 -10.30 -24.99 2.30
CA LEU A 227 -8.93 -24.50 2.30
C LEU A 227 -8.05 -25.39 1.42
N HIS A 228 -7.23 -24.79 0.58
CA HIS A 228 -6.17 -25.47 -0.14
C HIS A 228 -5.09 -25.93 0.84
N LYS A 229 -4.92 -27.26 0.96
CA LYS A 229 -4.12 -27.87 2.04
C LYS A 229 -2.68 -28.24 1.67
N ILE A 230 -2.21 -27.94 0.45
CA ILE A 230 -0.79 -28.15 0.15
C ILE A 230 0.00 -27.12 0.99
N PRO A 231 0.91 -27.56 1.87
CA PRO A 231 1.65 -26.63 2.71
C PRO A 231 2.58 -25.74 1.91
N VAL A 232 2.86 -24.55 2.42
CA VAL A 232 3.95 -23.71 1.88
C VAL A 232 5.28 -24.48 2.01
N PRO A 233 6.04 -24.70 0.93
CA PRO A 233 7.24 -25.54 0.99
C PRO A 233 8.24 -25.14 2.08
N GLY A 234 8.51 -23.85 2.23
CA GLY A 234 9.41 -23.31 3.28
C GLY A 234 8.87 -23.41 4.71
N CYS A 235 7.62 -23.80 4.88
CA CYS A 235 6.93 -23.92 6.17
C CYS A 235 6.42 -25.35 6.44
N ALA A 236 6.70 -26.31 5.56
CA ALA A 236 6.15 -27.67 5.64
C ALA A 236 6.63 -28.47 6.86
N TRP A 237 7.71 -28.03 7.51
CA TRP A 237 8.24 -28.59 8.76
C TRP A 237 7.44 -28.17 10.00
N LEU A 238 6.50 -27.22 9.87
CA LEU A 238 5.60 -26.79 10.94
C LEU A 238 4.26 -27.53 10.84
N PRO A 239 3.58 -27.82 11.97
CA PRO A 239 2.23 -28.36 11.95
C PRO A 239 1.28 -27.45 11.17
N PHE A 240 0.69 -27.97 10.09
CA PHE A 240 -0.21 -27.21 9.23
C PHE A 240 -1.36 -26.61 10.03
N GLY A 241 -1.63 -25.33 9.82
CA GLY A 241 -2.71 -24.61 10.51
C GLY A 241 -2.35 -24.08 11.90
N SER A 242 -1.16 -24.37 12.44
CA SER A 242 -0.68 -23.76 13.69
C SER A 242 -0.31 -22.28 13.50
N ASP A 243 -0.29 -21.52 14.60
CA ASP A 243 0.11 -20.10 14.58
C ASP A 243 1.50 -19.90 13.99
N LYS A 244 2.45 -20.78 14.33
CA LYS A 244 3.81 -20.75 13.76
C LYS A 244 3.80 -20.99 12.25
N TYR A 245 2.97 -21.92 11.77
CA TYR A 245 2.81 -22.17 10.34
C TYR A 245 2.26 -20.93 9.63
N TRP A 246 1.23 -20.29 10.19
CA TRP A 246 0.67 -19.07 9.60
C TRP A 246 1.64 -17.90 9.60
N GLU A 247 2.39 -17.68 10.68
CA GLU A 247 3.47 -16.69 10.69
C GLU A 247 4.48 -16.95 9.55
N CYS A 248 4.96 -18.20 9.42
CA CYS A 248 5.88 -18.56 8.35
C CYS A 248 5.26 -18.30 6.96
N ALA A 249 3.99 -18.67 6.77
CA ALA A 249 3.27 -18.47 5.51
C ALA A 249 3.06 -16.98 5.19
N ILE A 250 2.73 -16.15 6.17
CA ILE A 250 2.60 -14.68 6.02
C ILE A 250 3.89 -14.09 5.48
N ARG A 251 5.05 -14.51 6.02
CA ARG A 251 6.36 -14.03 5.56
C ARG A 251 6.68 -14.45 4.12
N HIS A 252 6.31 -15.66 3.72
CA HIS A 252 6.52 -16.16 2.35
C HIS A 252 5.54 -15.55 1.33
N PHE A 253 4.32 -15.21 1.75
CA PHE A 253 3.28 -14.61 0.92
C PHE A 253 2.96 -13.17 1.32
N THR A 254 4.01 -12.42 1.67
CA THR A 254 3.91 -11.00 1.98
C THR A 254 3.41 -10.23 0.77
N MET A 255 2.35 -9.44 0.93
CA MET A 255 1.78 -8.64 -0.16
C MET A 255 1.47 -7.22 0.31
N THR A 256 1.95 -6.23 -0.45
CA THR A 256 1.49 -4.84 -0.38
C THR A 256 0.21 -4.68 -1.19
N ILE A 257 -0.69 -3.81 -0.74
CA ILE A 257 -1.83 -3.34 -1.54
C ILE A 257 -1.60 -1.94 -2.12
N TYR A 258 -0.32 -1.55 -2.25
CA TYR A 258 0.14 -0.33 -2.89
C TYR A 258 -0.36 0.94 -2.20
N HIS A 259 -0.30 0.97 -0.86
CA HIS A 259 -0.69 2.12 -0.04
C HIS A 259 0.51 2.73 0.72
N PRO A 260 1.67 3.01 0.08
CA PRO A 260 2.78 3.64 0.76
C PRO A 260 2.43 5.08 1.17
N VAL A 261 2.74 5.45 2.41
CA VAL A 261 2.52 6.79 2.98
C VAL A 261 3.66 7.20 3.91
N GLY A 262 3.67 8.46 4.34
CA GLY A 262 4.40 8.91 5.53
C GLY A 262 5.87 9.31 5.37
N THR A 263 6.42 9.25 4.15
CA THR A 263 7.82 9.55 3.87
C THR A 263 8.23 11.03 3.94
N CYS A 264 7.28 11.94 4.07
CA CYS A 264 7.48 13.36 4.34
C CYS A 264 6.51 13.80 5.43
N LYS A 265 6.47 13.03 6.54
CA LYS A 265 5.52 13.15 7.64
C LYS A 265 5.21 14.60 8.04
N MET A 266 3.93 14.92 8.11
CA MET A 266 3.42 16.14 8.72
C MET A 266 3.52 16.03 10.25
N GLY A 267 3.90 17.12 10.91
CA GLY A 267 3.94 17.17 12.37
C GLY A 267 4.06 18.59 12.92
N PRO A 268 4.00 18.77 14.24
CA PRO A 268 4.33 20.04 14.89
C PRO A 268 5.85 20.31 14.84
N PRO A 269 6.31 21.55 15.07
CA PRO A 269 7.72 21.92 14.90
C PRO A 269 8.68 21.25 15.88
N ASP A 270 8.18 20.71 16.97
CA ASP A 270 8.91 19.96 17.99
C ASP A 270 8.95 18.44 17.73
N ASP A 271 8.25 17.94 16.70
CA ASP A 271 8.32 16.53 16.29
C ASP A 271 9.57 16.29 15.45
N PRO A 272 10.57 15.53 15.95
CA PRO A 272 11.83 15.32 15.24
C PRO A 272 11.66 14.49 13.96
N GLY A 273 10.52 13.82 13.78
CA GLY A 273 10.18 13.08 12.57
C GLY A 273 9.42 13.91 11.53
N ALA A 274 9.13 15.19 11.78
CA ALA A 274 8.34 16.02 10.88
C ALA A 274 9.19 16.61 9.74
N VAL A 275 8.64 16.55 8.53
CA VAL A 275 9.21 17.16 7.31
C VAL A 275 8.40 18.38 6.89
N VAL A 276 7.08 18.32 7.06
CA VAL A 276 6.16 19.43 6.76
C VAL A 276 5.35 19.85 7.98
N ASP A 277 4.97 21.12 8.02
CA ASP A 277 4.11 21.67 9.06
C ASP A 277 2.61 21.36 8.81
N PRO A 278 1.68 21.72 9.72
CA PRO A 278 0.24 21.52 9.53
C PRO A 278 -0.39 22.27 8.35
N ARG A 279 0.36 23.18 7.70
CA ARG A 279 -0.01 23.83 6.44
C ARG A 279 0.67 23.17 5.23
N LEU A 280 1.27 21.99 5.39
CA LEU A 280 1.96 21.23 4.35
C LEU A 280 3.21 21.93 3.79
N ARG A 281 3.77 22.91 4.52
CA ARG A 281 4.99 23.64 4.14
C ARG A 281 6.21 22.89 4.63
N VAL A 282 7.23 22.75 3.79
CA VAL A 282 8.49 22.09 4.19
C VAL A 282 9.22 22.94 5.22
N TYR A 283 9.65 22.33 6.32
CA TYR A 283 10.29 23.05 7.41
C TYR A 283 11.60 23.73 6.97
N GLY A 284 11.75 25.01 7.35
CA GLY A 284 12.94 25.80 7.06
C GLY A 284 13.09 26.27 5.61
N LEU A 285 12.08 26.07 4.77
CA LEU A 285 12.09 26.50 3.37
C LEU A 285 10.83 27.30 3.04
N ALA A 286 11.03 28.50 2.50
CA ALA A 286 9.92 29.30 1.98
C ALA A 286 9.41 28.70 0.67
N ASN A 287 8.12 28.93 0.39
CA ASN A 287 7.51 28.66 -0.92
C ASN A 287 7.59 27.21 -1.42
N LEU A 288 7.78 26.23 -0.54
CA LEU A 288 7.80 24.80 -0.88
C LEU A 288 6.77 24.02 -0.05
N ARG A 289 5.93 23.23 -0.74
CA ARG A 289 4.96 22.32 -0.11
C ARG A 289 5.07 20.90 -0.63
N VAL A 290 4.65 19.97 0.20
CA VAL A 290 4.40 18.58 -0.21
C VAL A 290 2.91 18.31 -0.04
N ILE A 291 2.23 17.88 -1.11
CA ILE A 291 0.79 17.64 -1.10
C ILE A 291 0.51 16.30 -1.77
N ASP A 292 0.76 15.22 -1.03
CA ASP A 292 0.47 13.84 -1.45
C ASP A 292 0.44 12.89 -0.24
N ALA A 293 0.42 11.58 -0.48
CA ALA A 293 0.40 10.54 0.54
C ALA A 293 1.60 10.56 1.52
N SER A 294 2.75 11.12 1.12
CA SER A 294 3.95 11.14 1.95
C SER A 294 3.77 11.96 3.23
N VAL A 295 2.82 12.91 3.27
CA VAL A 295 2.62 13.77 4.44
C VAL A 295 1.83 13.11 5.57
N MET A 296 1.18 11.98 5.32
CA MET A 296 0.35 11.31 6.32
C MET A 296 1.21 10.88 7.53
N PRO A 297 0.96 11.38 8.75
CA PRO A 297 1.79 11.02 9.90
C PRO A 297 1.65 9.54 10.27
N THR A 298 0.43 9.04 10.19
CA THR A 298 0.09 7.63 10.38
C THR A 298 -0.88 7.22 9.29
N ILE A 299 -0.70 6.03 8.73
CA ILE A 299 -1.61 5.48 7.72
C ILE A 299 -3.03 5.33 8.30
N VAL A 300 -4.05 5.64 7.48
CA VAL A 300 -5.45 5.55 7.87
C VAL A 300 -5.96 4.10 7.81
N SER A 301 -7.03 3.79 8.54
CA SER A 301 -7.67 2.46 8.44
C SER A 301 -8.54 2.35 7.17
N GLY A 302 -7.91 2.06 6.03
CA GLY A 302 -8.58 1.80 4.75
C GLY A 302 -7.75 2.21 3.53
N ASN A 303 -8.32 2.14 2.33
CA ASN A 303 -7.60 2.48 1.10
C ASN A 303 -7.23 3.97 1.05
N THR A 304 -6.01 4.28 0.59
CA THR A 304 -5.42 5.62 0.76
C THR A 304 -5.80 6.63 -0.31
N ASN A 305 -6.48 6.22 -1.39
CA ASN A 305 -6.85 7.11 -2.50
C ASN A 305 -7.73 8.29 -2.04
N ALA A 306 -8.83 8.02 -1.33
CA ALA A 306 -9.73 9.07 -0.84
C ALA A 306 -9.05 10.05 0.14
N PRO A 307 -8.26 9.59 1.13
CA PRO A 307 -7.42 10.46 1.95
C PRO A 307 -6.45 11.35 1.15
N VAL A 308 -5.82 10.83 0.08
CA VAL A 308 -4.92 11.62 -0.77
C VAL A 308 -5.68 12.73 -1.50
N ILE A 309 -6.87 12.43 -2.05
CA ILE A 309 -7.72 13.46 -2.67
C ILE A 309 -8.11 14.52 -1.65
N MET A 310 -8.48 14.13 -0.43
CA MET A 310 -8.79 15.07 0.65
C MET A 310 -7.59 15.98 0.99
N ILE A 311 -6.38 15.41 1.10
CA ILE A 311 -5.14 16.19 1.33
C ILE A 311 -4.93 17.20 0.21
N ALA A 312 -5.15 16.81 -1.05
CA ALA A 312 -5.00 17.67 -2.21
C ALA A 312 -6.01 18.84 -2.20
N GLU A 313 -7.29 18.56 -1.94
CA GLU A 313 -8.33 19.58 -1.82
C GLU A 313 -8.02 20.56 -0.68
N LYS A 314 -7.66 20.03 0.49
CA LYS A 314 -7.31 20.87 1.65
C LYS A 314 -6.06 21.71 1.39
N GLY A 315 -5.06 21.13 0.73
CA GLY A 315 -3.84 21.82 0.33
C GLY A 315 -4.11 22.95 -0.66
N SER A 316 -4.99 22.73 -1.64
CA SER A 316 -5.45 23.76 -2.59
C SER A 316 -6.06 24.96 -1.87
N ASP A 317 -6.93 24.72 -0.89
CA ASP A 317 -7.55 25.80 -0.11
C ASP A 317 -6.54 26.56 0.77
N MET A 318 -5.59 25.86 1.38
CA MET A 318 -4.51 26.52 2.16
C MET A 318 -3.67 27.44 1.27
N ILE A 319 -3.38 27.02 0.04
CA ILE A 319 -2.64 27.84 -0.93
C ILE A 319 -3.46 29.08 -1.30
N LYS A 320 -4.74 28.93 -1.67
CA LYS A 320 -5.62 30.06 -1.99
C LYS A 320 -5.69 31.05 -0.84
N GLN A 321 -5.82 30.56 0.39
CA GLN A 321 -5.85 31.37 1.59
C GLN A 321 -4.59 32.23 1.71
N ASP A 322 -3.40 31.61 1.63
CA ASP A 322 -2.13 32.33 1.78
C ASP A 322 -1.93 33.39 0.69
N TRP A 323 -2.34 33.09 -0.55
CA TRP A 323 -2.32 34.03 -1.65
C TRP A 323 -3.24 35.23 -1.44
N LEU A 324 -4.46 35.00 -0.96
CA LEU A 324 -5.42 36.08 -0.68
C LEU A 324 -4.96 36.94 0.50
N ASP A 325 -4.33 36.35 1.50
CA ASP A 325 -3.80 37.07 2.65
C ASP A 325 -2.62 37.96 2.25
N ILE A 326 -1.73 37.49 1.37
CA ILE A 326 -0.67 38.32 0.75
C ILE A 326 -1.25 39.50 -0.04
N LYS A 327 -2.32 39.26 -0.83
CA LYS A 327 -2.96 40.36 -1.57
C LYS A 327 -3.55 41.41 -0.63
N LYS A 328 -4.21 40.97 0.46
CA LYS A 328 -4.79 41.87 1.48
C LYS A 328 -3.73 42.66 2.22
N SER A 329 -2.57 42.08 2.54
CA SER A 329 -1.47 42.81 3.19
C SER A 329 -0.88 43.86 2.26
N ASN A 330 -0.78 43.57 0.97
CA ASN A 330 -0.23 44.50 -0.03
C ASN A 330 -1.22 45.59 -0.46
N SER A 331 -2.52 45.43 -0.18
CA SER A 331 -3.58 46.37 -0.56
C SER A 331 -4.03 47.30 0.58
N ARG A 332 -3.43 47.23 1.78
CA ARG A 332 -3.70 48.20 2.85
C ARG A 332 -2.92 49.49 2.54
N PRO A 333 -3.58 50.64 2.32
CA PRO A 333 -2.88 51.91 2.31
C PRO A 333 -2.33 52.19 3.70
N TYR A 334 -1.11 52.71 3.76
CA TYR A 334 -0.47 53.19 4.98
C TYR A 334 -1.30 54.25 5.69
#